data_AF-A0A1M3BPW1-F1
#
_entry.id   AF-A0A1M3BPW1-F1
#
_cell.length_a   1.000
_cell.length_b   1.000
_cell.length_c   1.000
_cell.angle_alpha   90.00
_cell.angle_beta   90.00
_cell.angle_gamma   90.00
#
_symmetry.space_group_name_H-M   'P 1'
#
loop_
_entity.id
_entity.type
_entity.pdbx_description
1 polymer ?
#
loop_
_entity_poly.entity_id
_entity_poly.type
_entity_poly.pdbx_seq_one_letter_code
_entity_poly.pdbx_strand_id
1 'polypeptide(L)'
;MGRITRDGRQYRVDGAGAPVSVGPDFREALGPLGPALTIINAERQETLRAHVARLRLAPAAERTLWVGTGGLAAALAGARVPAPFPPLRGMIVGTRHPVTRTQVERAIADGTVAEGPGGEGLARLLAPAYTAASAAETHVLLRRHLHEIDLGDADAASLLVTGGDTLSVVLDATGAEVLDCIGEAATGVPVSRIRGGRWDGVTILSKSGGFGDTDLLSRLASRHGEP
;
A
#
# COMPACT_ATOMS: atom_id res chain seq x y z
N MET A 1 1.17 12.76 -3.21
CA MET A 1 -0.31 12.73 -3.22
C MET A 1 -0.79 12.37 -1.83
N GLY A 2 -1.65 13.18 -1.22
CA GLY A 2 -2.13 12.97 0.14
C GLY A 2 -3.57 13.44 0.31
N ARG A 3 -4.16 13.17 1.48
CA ARG A 3 -5.45 13.74 1.87
C ARG A 3 -5.28 14.57 3.12
N ILE A 4 -5.94 15.71 3.17
CA ILE A 4 -5.98 16.59 4.33
C ILE A 4 -7.44 16.81 4.73
N THR A 5 -7.66 17.09 6.01
CA THR A 5 -8.97 17.50 6.51
C THR A 5 -8.88 18.92 7.03
N ARG A 6 -9.68 19.82 6.45
CA ARG A 6 -9.77 21.24 6.82
C ARG A 6 -11.25 21.60 6.95
N ASP A 7 -11.60 22.25 8.05
CA ASP A 7 -12.96 22.70 8.35
C ASP A 7 -14.03 21.63 8.11
N GLY A 8 -13.79 20.39 8.54
CA GLY A 8 -14.75 19.29 8.39
C GLY A 8 -14.83 18.67 6.99
N ARG A 9 -14.08 19.18 6.01
CA ARG A 9 -14.03 18.68 4.64
C ARG A 9 -12.72 17.97 4.35
N GLN A 10 -12.79 16.93 3.52
CA GLN A 10 -11.61 16.23 3.03
C GLN A 10 -11.17 16.80 1.68
N TYR A 11 -9.87 17.03 1.53
CA TYR A 11 -9.26 17.48 0.29
C TYR A 11 -8.17 16.51 -0.13
N ARG A 12 -8.02 16.34 -1.44
CA ARG A 12 -6.90 15.66 -2.08
C ARG A 12 -5.85 16.69 -2.48
N VAL A 13 -4.60 16.42 -2.14
CA VAL A 13 -3.45 17.29 -2.45
C VAL A 13 -2.54 16.55 -3.41
N ASP A 14 -2.48 17.06 -4.65
CA ASP A 14 -1.74 16.48 -5.77
C ASP A 14 -0.55 17.40 -6.11
N GLY A 15 0.60 17.18 -5.46
CA GLY A 15 1.82 17.96 -5.71
C GLY A 15 1.67 19.44 -5.37
N ALA A 16 2.06 20.33 -6.29
CA ALA A 16 1.99 21.79 -6.13
C ALA A 16 0.62 22.40 -6.50
N GLY A 17 -0.36 21.59 -6.89
CA GLY A 17 -1.70 22.06 -7.25
C GLY A 17 -2.53 22.47 -6.03
N ALA A 18 -3.59 23.25 -6.26
CA ALA A 18 -4.56 23.59 -5.23
C ALA A 18 -5.28 22.32 -4.70
N PRO A 19 -5.56 22.21 -3.40
CA PRO A 19 -6.31 21.08 -2.85
C PRO A 19 -7.70 20.96 -3.47
N VAL A 20 -8.06 19.74 -3.89
CA VAL A 20 -9.36 19.45 -4.51
C VAL A 20 -10.26 18.79 -3.48
N SER A 21 -11.45 19.35 -3.23
CA SER A 21 -12.42 18.76 -2.28
C SER A 21 -12.85 17.36 -2.73
N VAL A 22 -12.98 16.45 -1.78
CA VAL A 22 -13.39 15.05 -2.03
C VAL A 22 -14.55 14.70 -1.10
N GLY A 23 -15.71 14.43 -1.70
CA GLY A 23 -16.92 14.08 -0.96
C GLY A 23 -17.58 15.25 -0.24
N PRO A 24 -18.63 14.97 0.56
CA PRO A 24 -19.39 15.97 1.31
C PRO A 24 -18.63 16.46 2.56
N ASP A 25 -19.15 17.52 3.19
CA ASP A 25 -18.72 17.92 4.53
C ASP A 25 -19.08 16.83 5.54
N PHE A 26 -18.11 16.38 6.35
CA PHE A 26 -18.33 15.32 7.31
C PHE A 26 -19.35 15.70 8.38
N ARG A 27 -19.47 16.99 8.74
CA ARG A 27 -20.45 17.44 9.75
C ARG A 27 -21.87 17.30 9.24
N GLU A 28 -22.07 17.53 7.95
CA GLU A 28 -23.37 17.36 7.30
C GLU A 28 -23.67 15.87 7.13
N ALA A 29 -22.74 15.12 6.54
CA ALA A 29 -22.92 13.70 6.23
C ALA A 29 -23.05 12.82 7.49
N LEU A 30 -22.39 13.18 8.58
CA LEU A 30 -22.38 12.45 9.84
C LEU A 30 -23.12 13.20 10.97
N GLY A 31 -23.90 14.23 10.63
CA GLY A 31 -24.67 15.05 11.56
C GLY A 31 -25.52 14.26 12.57
N PRO A 32 -26.17 13.14 12.20
CA PRO A 32 -26.93 12.32 13.15
C PRO A 32 -26.12 11.77 14.35
N LEU A 33 -24.79 11.70 14.25
CA LEU A 33 -23.93 11.29 15.36
C LEU A 33 -23.79 12.38 16.43
N GLY A 34 -24.08 13.64 16.09
CA GLY A 34 -24.10 14.78 17.01
C GLY A 34 -22.86 14.87 17.91
N PRO A 35 -23.01 14.91 19.25
CA PRO A 35 -21.89 15.08 20.18
C PRO A 35 -20.95 13.88 20.25
N ALA A 36 -21.33 12.71 19.70
CA ALA A 36 -20.47 11.54 19.62
C ALA A 36 -19.44 11.64 18.47
N LEU A 37 -19.60 12.59 17.56
CA LEU A 37 -18.68 12.80 16.44
C LEU A 37 -17.62 13.86 16.80
N THR A 38 -16.36 13.47 16.69
CA THR A 38 -15.23 14.40 16.68
C THR A 38 -14.53 14.33 15.33
N ILE A 39 -14.52 15.44 14.59
CA ILE A 39 -13.75 15.54 13.34
C ILE A 39 -12.41 16.18 13.64
N ILE A 40 -11.33 15.46 13.31
CA ILE A 40 -9.96 15.95 13.46
C ILE A 40 -9.55 16.64 12.16
N ASN A 41 -9.42 17.97 12.20
CA ASN A 41 -8.78 18.71 11.12
C ASN A 41 -7.26 18.52 11.23
N ALA A 42 -6.65 18.08 10.14
CA ALA A 42 -5.21 17.92 10.05
C ALA A 42 -4.77 18.01 8.59
N GLU A 43 -3.88 18.96 8.33
CA GLU A 43 -3.24 19.13 7.03
C GLU A 43 -1.83 18.56 6.96
N ARG A 44 -1.26 18.29 8.14
CA ARG A 44 0.06 17.71 8.31
C ARG A 44 -0.01 16.55 9.27
N GLN A 45 0.87 15.57 9.07
CA GLN A 45 0.91 14.37 9.89
C GLN A 45 1.26 14.69 11.35
N GLU A 46 2.07 15.71 11.60
CA GLU A 46 2.44 16.17 12.95
C GLU A 46 1.23 16.69 13.71
N THR A 47 0.38 17.47 13.04
CA THR A 47 -0.88 17.98 13.61
C THR A 47 -1.83 16.82 13.95
N LEU A 48 -1.95 15.84 13.04
CA LEU A 48 -2.76 14.66 13.28
C LEU A 48 -2.24 13.86 14.49
N ARG A 49 -0.94 13.61 14.56
CA ARG A 49 -0.30 12.93 15.70
C ARG A 49 -0.56 13.65 17.02
N ALA A 50 -0.44 14.97 17.06
CA ALA A 50 -0.70 15.74 18.27
C ALA A 50 -2.16 15.63 18.73
N HIS A 51 -3.11 15.70 17.79
CA HIS A 51 -4.54 15.51 18.12
C HIS A 51 -4.83 14.10 18.62
N VAL A 52 -4.32 13.07 17.95
CA VAL A 52 -4.49 11.66 18.34
C VAL A 52 -3.88 11.41 19.72
N ALA A 53 -2.66 11.88 19.98
CA ALA A 53 -2.00 11.72 21.28
C ALA A 53 -2.84 12.33 22.42
N ARG A 54 -3.37 13.54 22.23
CA ARG A 54 -4.24 14.19 23.23
C ARG A 54 -5.53 13.40 23.47
N LEU A 55 -6.17 12.92 22.42
CA LEU A 55 -7.42 12.17 22.50
C LEU A 55 -7.22 10.80 23.17
N ARG A 56 -6.06 10.15 22.98
CA ARG A 56 -5.73 8.89 23.66
C ARG A 56 -5.54 9.03 25.17
N LEU A 57 -5.28 10.24 25.68
CA LEU A 57 -5.17 10.53 27.11
C LEU A 57 -6.53 10.92 27.74
N ALA A 58 -7.57 11.12 26.93
CA ALA A 58 -8.89 11.49 27.44
C ALA A 58 -9.59 10.27 28.07
N PRO A 59 -10.45 10.46 29.09
CA PRO A 59 -11.19 9.37 29.73
C PRO A 59 -12.03 8.52 28.76
N ALA A 60 -12.44 9.09 27.61
CA ALA A 60 -13.24 8.40 26.61
C ALA A 60 -12.42 7.59 25.59
N ALA A 61 -11.08 7.55 25.70
CA ALA A 61 -10.19 6.94 24.71
C ALA A 61 -10.53 5.46 24.43
N GLU A 62 -10.83 4.68 25.47
CA GLU A 62 -11.15 3.24 25.35
C GLU A 62 -12.50 2.98 24.65
N ARG A 63 -13.37 3.99 24.59
CA ARG A 63 -14.69 3.92 23.94
C ARG A 63 -14.72 4.64 22.60
N THR A 64 -13.56 5.06 22.09
CA THR A 64 -13.46 5.82 20.85
C THR A 64 -13.30 4.88 19.65
N LEU A 65 -14.24 4.95 18.70
CA LEU A 65 -14.09 4.34 17.39
C LEU A 65 -13.28 5.27 16.48
N TRP A 66 -12.08 4.86 16.13
CA TRP A 66 -11.20 5.61 15.23
C TRP A 66 -11.52 5.31 13.77
N VAL A 67 -11.85 6.33 12.99
CA VAL A 67 -12.16 6.20 11.56
C VAL A 67 -11.24 7.09 10.74
N GLY A 68 -10.48 6.50 9.82
CA GLY A 68 -9.54 7.23 8.98
C GLY A 68 -8.74 6.32 8.06
N THR A 69 -7.88 6.94 7.25
CA THR A 69 -6.98 6.23 6.32
C THR A 69 -5.61 6.01 6.97
N GLY A 70 -4.59 5.62 6.18
CA GLY A 70 -3.24 5.33 6.66
C GLY A 70 -2.59 6.45 7.51
N GLY A 71 -2.94 7.72 7.30
CA GLY A 71 -2.46 8.82 8.15
C GLY A 71 -2.90 8.68 9.61
N LEU A 72 -4.16 8.28 9.84
CA LEU A 72 -4.66 8.04 11.20
C LEU A 72 -4.04 6.77 11.79
N ALA A 73 -3.93 5.70 11.00
CA ALA A 73 -3.27 4.46 11.43
C ALA A 73 -1.83 4.74 11.90
N ALA A 74 -1.06 5.52 11.13
CA ALA A 74 0.30 5.92 11.50
C ALA A 74 0.34 6.81 12.76
N ALA A 75 -0.67 7.67 12.97
CA ALA A 75 -0.75 8.47 14.19
C ALA A 75 -1.11 7.64 15.43
N LEU A 76 -1.87 6.56 15.27
CA LEU A 76 -2.23 5.63 16.34
C LEU A 76 -1.09 4.66 16.67
N ALA A 77 -0.41 4.13 15.64
CA ALA A 77 0.68 3.18 15.79
C ALA A 77 1.96 3.80 16.39
N GLY A 78 2.17 5.11 16.20
CA GLY A 78 3.33 5.82 16.73
C GLY A 78 4.53 5.78 15.79
N ALA A 79 5.68 5.31 16.28
CA ALA A 79 6.91 5.27 15.50
C ALA A 79 6.84 4.19 14.41
N ARG A 80 7.33 4.51 13.22
CA ARG A 80 7.46 3.54 12.13
C ARG A 80 8.50 2.50 12.51
N VAL A 81 8.21 1.25 12.22
CA VAL A 81 9.16 0.13 12.33
C VAL A 81 9.71 -0.15 10.94
N PRO A 82 10.95 0.28 10.60
CA PRO A 82 11.60 -0.15 9.37
C PRO A 82 11.76 -1.67 9.42
N ALA A 83 11.37 -2.33 8.33
CA ALA A 83 11.53 -3.77 8.21
C ALA A 83 12.48 -4.09 7.05
N PRO A 84 13.55 -4.86 7.28
CA PRO A 84 14.34 -5.44 6.20
C PRO A 84 13.48 -6.43 5.41
N PHE A 85 13.86 -6.67 4.16
CA PHE A 85 13.22 -7.66 3.31
C PHE A 85 14.25 -8.29 2.37
N PRO A 86 14.12 -9.58 2.02
CA PRO A 86 14.94 -10.20 0.99
C PRO A 86 14.81 -9.49 -0.37
N PRO A 87 15.73 -9.72 -1.32
CA PRO A 87 15.64 -9.10 -2.64
C PRO A 87 14.26 -9.28 -3.30
N LEU A 88 13.76 -8.22 -3.95
CA LEU A 88 12.53 -8.29 -4.72
C LEU A 88 12.73 -9.17 -5.96
N ARG A 89 12.01 -10.30 -6.01
CA ARG A 89 11.99 -11.21 -7.15
C ARG A 89 10.94 -10.83 -8.18
N GLY A 90 9.89 -10.13 -7.76
CA GLY A 90 8.82 -9.73 -8.67
C GLY A 90 7.93 -8.59 -8.17
N MET A 91 7.23 -7.97 -9.12
CA MET A 91 6.23 -6.94 -8.92
C MET A 91 4.94 -7.33 -9.63
N ILE A 92 3.85 -7.39 -8.87
CA ILE A 92 2.52 -7.71 -9.37
C ILE A 92 1.68 -6.44 -9.39
N VAL A 93 1.32 -5.98 -10.59
CA VAL A 93 0.63 -4.72 -10.85
C VAL A 93 -0.75 -4.99 -11.43
N GLY A 94 -1.76 -5.04 -10.56
CA GLY A 94 -3.16 -5.21 -10.96
C GLY A 94 -3.96 -3.91 -11.01
N THR A 95 -3.30 -2.76 -11.15
CA THR A 95 -3.95 -1.43 -11.20
C THR A 95 -3.50 -0.60 -12.40
N ARG A 96 -4.42 0.18 -12.96
CA ARG A 96 -4.15 1.17 -14.03
C ARG A 96 -3.88 2.58 -13.50
N HIS A 97 -3.70 2.74 -12.19
CA HIS A 97 -3.53 4.06 -11.60
C HIS A 97 -2.29 4.77 -12.19
N PRO A 98 -2.40 6.04 -12.65
CA PRO A 98 -1.30 6.76 -13.31
C PRO A 98 -0.01 6.78 -12.51
N VAL A 99 -0.08 7.02 -11.20
CA VAL A 99 1.09 6.97 -10.29
C VAL A 99 1.86 5.66 -10.41
N THR A 100 1.18 4.50 -10.35
CA THR A 100 1.86 3.20 -10.48
C THR A 100 2.42 2.99 -11.89
N ARG A 101 1.71 3.46 -12.94
CA ARG A 101 2.23 3.39 -14.31
C ARG A 101 3.56 4.15 -14.46
N THR A 102 3.59 5.39 -14.00
CA THR A 102 4.82 6.20 -14.04
C THR A 102 5.95 5.59 -13.22
N GLN A 103 5.64 4.99 -12.06
CA GLN A 103 6.64 4.28 -11.24
C GLN A 103 7.21 3.05 -11.95
N VAL A 104 6.36 2.27 -12.64
CA VAL A 104 6.78 1.10 -13.41
C VAL A 104 7.61 1.51 -14.62
N GLU A 105 7.15 2.49 -15.40
CA GLU A 105 7.88 3.03 -16.55
C GLU A 105 9.26 3.54 -16.12
N ARG A 106 9.35 4.22 -14.96
CA ARG A 106 10.61 4.67 -14.38
C ARG A 106 11.55 3.51 -14.02
N ALA A 107 11.03 2.48 -13.34
CA ALA A 107 11.82 1.33 -12.89
C ALA A 107 12.28 0.41 -14.05
N ILE A 108 11.55 0.38 -15.16
CA ILE A 108 12.00 -0.27 -16.39
C ILE A 108 13.10 0.57 -17.05
N ALA A 109 12.89 1.88 -17.17
CA ALA A 109 13.82 2.78 -17.84
C ALA A 109 15.20 2.87 -17.16
N ASP A 110 15.26 2.68 -15.84
CA ASP A 110 16.52 2.65 -15.09
C ASP A 110 17.11 1.23 -14.90
N GLY A 111 16.48 0.20 -15.48
CA GLY A 111 16.98 -1.17 -15.50
C GLY A 111 16.84 -1.93 -14.18
N THR A 112 16.05 -1.42 -13.22
CA THR A 112 15.84 -2.07 -11.92
C THR A 112 14.74 -3.14 -11.96
N VAL A 113 13.84 -3.05 -12.94
CA VAL A 113 12.75 -4.00 -13.18
C VAL A 113 12.77 -4.45 -14.64
N ALA A 114 12.59 -5.75 -14.88
CA ALA A 114 12.46 -6.33 -16.21
C ALA A 114 11.04 -6.86 -16.45
N GLU A 115 10.55 -6.78 -17.68
CA GLU A 115 9.24 -7.33 -18.08
C GLU A 115 9.27 -8.86 -18.22
N GLY A 116 8.13 -9.50 -17.95
CA GLY A 116 7.90 -10.94 -18.19
C GLY A 116 8.11 -11.83 -16.95
N PRO A 117 7.62 -13.09 -16.99
CA PRO A 117 7.77 -14.03 -15.88
C PRO A 117 9.16 -14.67 -15.85
N GLY A 118 9.81 -14.71 -14.68
CA GLY A 118 11.01 -15.50 -14.42
C GLY A 118 12.36 -14.94 -14.91
N GLY A 119 13.45 -15.45 -14.35
CA GLY A 119 14.84 -15.15 -14.71
C GLY A 119 15.69 -14.56 -13.58
N GLU A 120 17.02 -14.67 -13.69
CA GLU A 120 17.95 -14.25 -12.64
C GLU A 120 18.20 -12.73 -12.64
N GLY A 121 18.58 -12.19 -11.48
CA GLY A 121 19.20 -10.85 -11.32
C GLY A 121 18.28 -9.67 -11.03
N LEU A 122 17.12 -9.54 -11.70
CA LEU A 122 16.24 -8.36 -11.55
C LEU A 122 14.81 -8.73 -11.13
N ALA A 123 14.13 -7.80 -10.45
CA ALA A 123 12.71 -7.93 -10.14
C ALA A 123 11.90 -8.02 -11.45
N ARG A 124 11.00 -9.00 -11.53
CA ARG A 124 10.18 -9.26 -12.72
C ARG A 124 8.79 -8.65 -12.62
N LEU A 125 8.34 -7.99 -13.69
CA LEU A 125 7.03 -7.34 -13.74
C LEU A 125 5.95 -8.26 -14.31
N LEU A 126 4.89 -8.47 -13.52
CA LEU A 126 3.61 -9.01 -13.96
C LEU A 126 2.53 -7.91 -13.84
N ALA A 127 2.14 -7.31 -14.97
CA ALA A 127 1.20 -6.18 -15.02
C ALA A 127 -0.08 -6.46 -15.83
N PRO A 128 -0.92 -7.44 -15.44
CA PRO A 128 -2.09 -7.84 -16.23
C PRO A 128 -3.13 -6.74 -16.39
N ALA A 129 -3.15 -5.74 -15.49
CA ALA A 129 -4.05 -4.60 -15.62
C ALA A 129 -3.72 -3.69 -16.82
N TYR A 130 -2.54 -3.82 -17.43
CA TYR A 130 -2.17 -3.00 -18.58
C TYR A 130 -2.74 -3.53 -19.89
N THR A 131 -3.07 -4.83 -19.93
CA THR A 131 -3.64 -5.50 -21.11
C THR A 131 -5.11 -5.86 -20.91
N ALA A 132 -5.56 -6.08 -19.68
CA ALA A 132 -6.95 -6.38 -19.37
C ALA A 132 -7.91 -5.22 -19.70
N ALA A 133 -9.06 -5.55 -20.30
CA ALA A 133 -10.16 -4.61 -20.52
C ALA A 133 -10.86 -4.23 -19.21
N SER A 134 -10.93 -5.15 -18.24
CA SER A 134 -11.66 -4.98 -16.97
C SER A 134 -10.91 -5.48 -15.73
N ALA A 135 -11.41 -5.11 -14.54
CA ALA A 135 -10.91 -5.63 -13.27
C ALA A 135 -11.13 -7.15 -13.15
N ALA A 136 -12.29 -7.66 -13.57
CA ALA A 136 -12.57 -9.09 -13.58
C ALA A 136 -11.60 -9.86 -14.49
N GLU A 137 -11.31 -9.33 -15.67
CA GLU A 137 -10.30 -9.91 -16.57
C GLU A 137 -8.89 -9.84 -15.97
N THR A 138 -8.57 -8.75 -15.27
CA THR A 138 -7.30 -8.64 -14.52
C THR A 138 -7.16 -9.80 -13.52
N HIS A 139 -8.23 -10.17 -12.81
CA HIS A 139 -8.22 -11.29 -11.86
C HIS A 139 -7.99 -12.63 -12.55
N VAL A 140 -8.64 -12.87 -13.69
CA VAL A 140 -8.46 -14.08 -14.49
C VAL A 140 -7.01 -14.22 -14.95
N LEU A 141 -6.44 -13.15 -15.51
CA LEU A 141 -5.05 -13.13 -15.95
C LEU A 141 -4.08 -13.30 -14.77
N LEU A 142 -4.33 -12.65 -13.63
CA LEU A 142 -3.53 -12.84 -12.42
C LEU A 142 -3.50 -14.32 -12.03
N ARG A 143 -4.65 -14.96 -11.84
CA ARG A 143 -4.71 -16.38 -11.45
C ARG A 143 -3.97 -17.28 -12.42
N ARG A 144 -4.10 -17.03 -13.73
CA ARG A 144 -3.37 -17.78 -14.77
C ARG A 144 -1.86 -17.66 -14.59
N HIS A 145 -1.34 -16.45 -14.47
CA HIS A 145 0.10 -16.19 -14.43
C HIS A 145 0.76 -16.49 -13.08
N LEU A 146 0.01 -16.48 -11.98
CA LEU A 146 0.58 -16.75 -10.64
C LEU A 146 1.22 -18.13 -10.54
N HIS A 147 0.71 -19.12 -11.28
CA HIS A 147 1.27 -20.48 -11.31
C HIS A 147 2.64 -20.55 -12.00
N GLU A 148 2.95 -19.58 -12.87
CA GLU A 148 4.20 -19.53 -13.64
C GLU A 148 5.33 -18.86 -12.82
N ILE A 149 5.01 -18.25 -11.68
CA ILE A 149 5.99 -17.60 -10.81
C ILE A 149 6.68 -18.63 -9.93
N ASP A 150 7.95 -18.87 -10.22
CA ASP A 150 8.90 -19.53 -9.34
C ASP A 150 9.71 -18.49 -8.56
N LEU A 151 9.65 -18.56 -7.23
CA LEU A 151 10.36 -17.66 -6.32
C LEU A 151 11.68 -18.26 -5.81
N GLY A 152 11.96 -19.53 -6.13
CA GLY A 152 13.05 -20.28 -5.53
C GLY A 152 12.84 -20.46 -4.03
N ASP A 153 13.87 -20.13 -3.24
CA ASP A 153 13.78 -20.13 -1.78
C ASP A 153 12.81 -19.04 -1.29
N ALA A 154 11.66 -19.48 -0.79
CA ALA A 154 10.59 -18.61 -0.28
C ALA A 154 11.07 -17.67 0.83
N ASP A 155 11.98 -18.13 1.69
CA ASP A 155 12.49 -17.34 2.81
C ASP A 155 13.45 -16.23 2.38
N ALA A 156 14.03 -16.38 1.18
CA ALA A 156 14.96 -15.45 0.57
C ALA A 156 14.33 -14.64 -0.58
N ALA A 157 12.99 -14.64 -0.68
CA ALA A 157 12.26 -13.96 -1.74
C ALA A 157 11.26 -12.92 -1.20
N SER A 158 11.20 -11.79 -1.90
CA SER A 158 10.16 -10.79 -1.72
C SER A 158 9.35 -10.55 -3.00
N LEU A 159 8.05 -10.30 -2.87
CA LEU A 159 7.19 -9.79 -3.93
C LEU A 159 6.59 -8.44 -3.53
N LEU A 160 6.53 -7.51 -4.49
CA LEU A 160 5.76 -6.29 -4.34
C LEU A 160 4.41 -6.45 -5.03
N VAL A 161 3.31 -6.19 -4.33
CA VAL A 161 1.96 -6.22 -4.89
C VAL A 161 1.30 -4.85 -4.75
N THR A 162 0.83 -4.29 -5.86
CA THR A 162 0.17 -2.98 -5.86
C THR A 162 -1.30 -3.08 -6.24
N GLY A 163 -2.16 -2.60 -5.34
CA GLY A 163 -3.61 -2.75 -5.38
C GLY A 163 -4.10 -3.70 -4.29
N GLY A 164 -5.06 -3.25 -3.47
CA GLY A 164 -5.63 -4.09 -2.41
C GLY A 164 -6.41 -5.29 -2.97
N ASP A 165 -7.20 -5.05 -4.00
CA ASP A 165 -7.93 -6.09 -4.74
C ASP A 165 -6.97 -7.11 -5.39
N THR A 166 -5.86 -6.62 -5.96
CA THR A 166 -4.78 -7.47 -6.49
C THR A 166 -4.17 -8.35 -5.42
N LEU A 167 -3.83 -7.76 -4.25
CA LEU A 167 -3.28 -8.52 -3.13
C LEU A 167 -4.25 -9.61 -2.66
N SER A 168 -5.53 -9.30 -2.53
CA SER A 168 -6.54 -10.29 -2.16
C SER A 168 -6.59 -11.47 -3.13
N VAL A 169 -6.57 -11.21 -4.44
CA VAL A 169 -6.55 -12.29 -5.46
C VAL A 169 -5.27 -13.11 -5.39
N VAL A 170 -4.12 -12.47 -5.16
CA VAL A 170 -2.84 -13.16 -5.02
C VAL A 170 -2.85 -14.10 -3.82
N LEU A 171 -3.28 -13.62 -2.65
CA LEU A 171 -3.32 -14.42 -1.42
C LEU A 171 -4.31 -15.59 -1.53
N ASP A 172 -5.50 -15.34 -2.07
CA ASP A 172 -6.50 -16.39 -2.29
C ASP A 172 -6.00 -17.46 -3.27
N ALA A 173 -5.43 -17.05 -4.41
CA ALA A 173 -4.94 -17.97 -5.42
C ALA A 173 -3.72 -18.79 -4.96
N THR A 174 -2.96 -18.31 -3.98
CA THR A 174 -1.81 -19.03 -3.41
C THR A 174 -2.16 -19.84 -2.17
N GLY A 175 -3.39 -19.71 -1.66
CA GLY A 175 -3.84 -20.38 -0.45
C GLY A 175 -3.21 -19.81 0.83
N ALA A 176 -2.80 -18.54 0.83
CA ALA A 176 -2.28 -17.88 2.01
C ALA A 176 -3.37 -17.75 3.08
N GLU A 177 -3.02 -18.05 4.33
CA GLU A 177 -3.95 -18.04 5.45
C GLU A 177 -3.88 -16.71 6.21
N VAL A 178 -2.66 -16.21 6.43
CA VAL A 178 -2.40 -15.01 7.23
C VAL A 178 -1.22 -14.22 6.65
N LEU A 179 -1.24 -12.91 6.87
CA LEU A 179 -0.08 -12.03 6.71
C LEU A 179 0.40 -11.56 8.09
N ASP A 180 1.61 -11.98 8.46
CA ASP A 180 2.29 -11.43 9.64
C ASP A 180 2.87 -10.06 9.27
N CYS A 181 2.30 -8.98 9.81
CA CYS A 181 2.82 -7.62 9.60
C CYS A 181 4.12 -7.39 10.40
N ILE A 182 5.24 -7.16 9.71
CA ILE A 182 6.57 -7.04 10.33
C ILE A 182 6.99 -5.58 10.47
N GLY A 183 6.52 -4.71 9.57
CA GLY A 183 6.84 -3.28 9.58
C GLY A 183 6.58 -2.65 8.23
N GLU A 184 7.42 -1.71 7.82
CA GLU A 184 7.29 -1.00 6.54
C GLU A 184 8.64 -0.84 5.83
N ALA A 185 8.68 -1.01 4.51
CA ALA A 185 9.86 -0.78 3.68
C ALA A 185 10.02 0.70 3.30
N ALA A 186 8.90 1.36 3.04
CA ALA A 186 8.76 2.81 2.92
C ALA A 186 7.44 3.25 3.58
N THR A 187 7.26 4.54 3.85
CA THR A 187 5.96 5.08 4.30
C THR A 187 4.85 4.52 3.43
N GLY A 188 3.80 3.91 3.99
CA GLY A 188 2.67 3.39 3.21
C GLY A 188 2.97 2.15 2.35
N VAL A 189 4.12 1.50 2.57
CA VAL A 189 4.50 0.22 1.98
C VAL A 189 4.79 -0.78 3.11
N PRO A 190 3.75 -1.41 3.68
CA PRO A 190 3.92 -2.46 4.69
C PRO A 190 4.70 -3.66 4.13
N VAL A 191 5.50 -4.25 5.02
CA VAL A 191 6.22 -5.51 4.84
C VAL A 191 5.52 -6.55 5.70
N SER A 192 5.17 -7.67 5.09
CA SER A 192 4.50 -8.77 5.76
C SER A 192 5.07 -10.10 5.30
N ARG A 193 4.92 -11.14 6.11
CA ARG A 193 5.29 -12.51 5.73
C ARG A 193 4.04 -13.36 5.54
N ILE A 194 3.97 -14.05 4.42
CA ILE A 194 2.88 -15.00 4.15
C ILE A 194 3.03 -16.20 5.07
N ARG A 195 1.89 -16.62 5.65
CA ARG A 195 1.73 -17.90 6.34
C ARG A 195 0.73 -18.77 5.60
N GLY A 196 1.11 -20.03 5.38
CA GLY A 196 0.31 -21.03 4.68
C GLY A 196 0.33 -20.91 3.16
N GLY A 197 -0.19 -21.96 2.52
CA GLY A 197 -0.29 -22.03 1.05
C GLY A 197 1.05 -22.23 0.33
N ARG A 198 1.04 -22.02 -0.98
CA ARG A 198 2.18 -22.24 -1.88
C ARG A 198 3.36 -21.30 -1.61
N TRP A 199 3.08 -20.13 -1.03
CA TRP A 199 4.06 -19.06 -0.80
C TRP A 199 4.32 -18.83 0.69
N ASP A 200 4.13 -19.85 1.53
CA ASP A 200 4.53 -19.80 2.94
C ASP A 200 6.00 -19.34 3.07
N GLY A 201 6.24 -18.34 3.92
CA GLY A 201 7.57 -17.76 4.13
C GLY A 201 7.91 -16.56 3.23
N VAL A 202 7.25 -16.39 2.08
CA VAL A 202 7.52 -15.28 1.16
C VAL A 202 7.22 -13.94 1.82
N THR A 203 8.12 -12.98 1.63
CA THR A 203 7.92 -11.60 2.08
C THR A 203 7.09 -10.83 1.06
N ILE A 204 6.01 -10.19 1.50
CA ILE A 204 5.15 -9.34 0.69
C ILE A 204 5.35 -7.89 1.10
N LEU A 205 5.71 -7.07 0.11
CA LEU A 205 5.54 -5.62 0.16
C LEU A 205 4.21 -5.32 -0.51
N SER A 206 3.33 -4.57 0.16
CA SER A 206 2.08 -4.15 -0.49
C SER A 206 1.95 -2.63 -0.57
N LYS A 207 1.26 -2.14 -1.59
CA LYS A 207 1.08 -0.70 -1.82
C LYS A 207 -0.29 -0.42 -2.45
N SER A 208 -0.85 0.76 -2.16
CA SER A 208 -1.97 1.30 -2.95
C SER A 208 -1.50 1.78 -4.33
N GLY A 209 -2.33 1.61 -5.36
CA GLY A 209 -2.01 2.05 -6.72
C GLY A 209 -1.69 3.55 -6.86
N GLY A 210 -2.29 4.39 -6.02
CA GLY A 210 -2.08 5.84 -6.04
C GLY A 210 -0.98 6.37 -5.13
N PHE A 211 -0.23 5.49 -4.47
CA PHE A 211 0.70 5.88 -3.42
C PHE A 211 2.17 5.86 -3.87
N GLY A 212 2.98 6.73 -3.26
CA GLY A 212 4.43 6.83 -3.47
C GLY A 212 4.85 7.92 -4.46
N ASP A 213 6.12 8.32 -4.38
CA ASP A 213 6.75 9.16 -5.41
C ASP A 213 7.18 8.34 -6.64
N THR A 214 7.66 9.01 -7.68
CA THR A 214 8.00 8.42 -8.98
C THR A 214 9.08 7.34 -8.91
N ASP A 215 10.06 7.48 -8.01
CA ASP A 215 11.20 6.56 -7.94
C ASP A 215 10.99 5.45 -6.88
N LEU A 216 9.82 5.39 -6.23
CA LEU A 216 9.57 4.44 -5.14
C LEU A 216 9.82 2.98 -5.54
N LEU A 217 9.28 2.52 -6.68
CA LEU A 217 9.42 1.12 -7.10
C LEU A 217 10.87 0.79 -7.46
N SER A 218 11.56 1.69 -8.16
CA SER A 218 12.99 1.58 -8.47
C SER A 218 13.84 1.47 -7.20
N ARG A 219 13.62 2.38 -6.23
CA ARG A 219 14.34 2.33 -4.94
C ARG A 219 14.10 1.04 -4.17
N LEU A 220 12.91 0.47 -4.23
CA LEU A 220 12.61 -0.81 -3.57
C LEU A 220 13.26 -1.98 -4.31
N ALA A 221 13.24 -1.99 -5.65
CA ALA A 221 13.85 -3.04 -6.48
C ALA A 221 15.37 -3.11 -6.30
N SER A 222 16.02 -1.96 -6.16
CA SER A 222 17.48 -1.86 -5.98
C SER A 222 17.97 -2.14 -4.57
N ARG A 223 17.09 -2.40 -3.60
CA ARG A 223 17.49 -2.75 -2.24
C ARG A 223 17.98 -4.19 -2.21
N HIS A 224 19.29 -4.35 -2.13
CA HIS A 224 19.93 -5.63 -1.93
C HIS A 224 20.28 -5.81 -0.45
N GLY A 225 19.40 -6.46 0.31
CA GLY A 225 19.76 -7.12 1.58
C GLY A 225 20.38 -6.28 2.71
N GLU A 226 20.36 -4.94 2.65
CA GLU A 226 20.76 -4.12 3.80
C GLU A 226 19.55 -3.75 4.66
N PRO A 227 19.71 -3.75 6.00
CA PRO A 227 18.67 -3.40 6.95
C PRO A 227 18.11 -1.97 6.81
#